data_AF-A0A2S9G969-F1
#
_entry.id   AF-A0A2S9G969-F1
#
_cell.length_a   1.000
_cell.length_b   1.000
_cell.length_c   1.000
_cell.angle_alpha   90.00
_cell.angle_beta   90.00
_cell.angle_gamma   90.00
#
_symmetry.space_group_name_H-M   'P 1'
#
loop_
_entity.id
_entity.type
_entity.pdbx_description
1 polymer ?
#
loop_
_entity_poly.entity_id
_entity_poly.type
_entity_poly.pdbx_seq_one_letter_code
_entity_poly.pdbx_strand_id
1 'polypeptide(L)'
;AEKDGLGAAYLAGFAWGLNRQYTVLVEMDADGSHAPEELHRLPDEIDAGADLVIGSRYVDGGHVRNWPKRRLVLSRTANGYSRIL
;
A
#
# COMPACT_ATOMS: atom_id res chain seq x y z
N ALA A 1 11.88 20.22 12.65
CA ALA A 1 11.51 18.85 12.28
C ALA A 1 12.08 18.60 10.89
N GLU A 2 13.10 17.76 10.80
CA GLU A 2 13.68 17.36 9.52
C GLU A 2 12.64 16.53 8.74
N LYS A 3 12.60 16.68 7.42
CA LYS A 3 11.69 15.94 6.53
C LYS A 3 12.48 14.87 5.81
N ASP A 4 12.81 13.79 6.50
CA ASP A 4 13.67 12.70 6.00
C ASP A 4 13.03 11.83 4.90
N GLY A 5 11.83 12.21 4.44
CA GLY A 5 11.10 11.53 3.38
C GLY A 5 10.30 10.32 3.86
N LEU A 6 9.52 9.76 2.92
CA LEU A 6 8.56 8.70 3.21
C LEU A 6 9.23 7.38 3.62
N GLY A 7 10.34 7.02 2.96
CA GLY A 7 11.09 5.81 3.28
C GLY A 7 11.63 5.78 4.72
N ALA A 8 12.13 6.92 5.22
CA ALA A 8 12.58 7.02 6.60
C ALA A 8 11.42 6.83 7.60
N ALA A 9 10.23 7.36 7.29
CA ALA A 9 9.04 7.16 8.10
C ALA A 9 8.60 5.69 8.16
N TYR A 10 8.69 4.96 7.03
CA TYR A 10 8.39 3.53 6.99
C TYR A 10 9.39 2.70 7.80
N LEU A 11 10.69 2.96 7.65
CA LEU A 11 11.72 2.30 8.45
C LEU A 11 11.52 2.52 9.95
N ALA A 12 11.15 3.74 10.36
CA ALA A 12 10.84 4.05 11.74
C ALA A 12 9.61 3.27 12.26
N GLY A 13 8.53 3.20 11.47
CA GLY A 13 7.33 2.43 11.79
C GLY A 13 7.60 0.94 11.92
N PHE A 14 8.36 0.36 10.97
CA PHE A 14 8.74 -1.05 11.02
C PHE A 14 9.62 -1.35 12.23
N ALA A 15 10.64 -0.54 12.49
CA ALA A 15 11.50 -0.72 13.67
C ALA A 15 10.68 -0.64 14.97
N TRP A 16 9.75 0.31 15.08
CA TRP A 16 8.89 0.46 16.25
C TRP A 16 8.05 -0.79 16.52
N GLY A 17 7.49 -1.39 15.46
CA GLY A 17 6.64 -2.57 15.59
C GLY A 17 7.41 -3.88 15.79
N LEU A 18 8.55 -4.04 15.10
CA LEU A 18 9.44 -5.18 15.30
C LEU A 18 9.99 -5.23 16.73
N ASN A 19 10.36 -4.08 17.30
CA ASN A 19 10.79 -3.98 18.71
C ASN A 19 9.70 -4.37 19.71
N ARG A 20 8.43 -4.41 19.28
CA ARG A 20 7.26 -4.85 20.06
C ARG A 20 6.79 -6.26 19.70
N GLN A 21 7.52 -6.95 18.83
CA GLN A 21 7.22 -8.30 18.39
C GLN A 21 5.85 -8.42 17.70
N TYR A 22 5.39 -7.36 17.03
CA TYR A 22 4.24 -7.50 16.13
C TYR A 22 4.61 -8.41 14.96
N THR A 23 3.69 -9.31 14.61
CA THR A 23 3.86 -10.27 13.53
C THR A 23 3.34 -9.75 12.19
N VAL A 24 2.47 -8.74 12.22
CA VAL A 24 1.88 -8.09 11.04
C VAL A 24 2.05 -6.58 11.18
N LEU A 25 2.55 -5.95 10.12
CA LEU A 25 2.67 -4.50 9.99
C LEU A 25 1.84 -4.07 8.78
N VAL A 26 0.99 -3.07 8.96
CA VAL A 26 0.16 -2.53 7.88
C VAL A 26 0.52 -1.06 7.65
N GLU A 27 0.69 -0.71 6.39
CA GLU A 27 0.99 0.64 5.93
C GLU A 27 -0.21 1.19 5.14
N MET A 28 -0.62 2.42 5.42
CA MET A 28 -1.62 3.15 4.64
C MET A 28 -1.42 4.67 4.77
N ASP A 29 -1.71 5.41 3.70
CA ASP A 29 -1.76 6.87 3.72
C ASP A 29 -2.90 7.38 4.61
N ALA A 30 -2.65 8.49 5.31
CA ALA A 30 -3.60 9.15 6.19
C ALA A 30 -4.46 10.24 5.50
N ASP A 31 -4.41 10.35 4.17
CA ASP A 31 -5.10 11.39 3.40
C ASP A 31 -6.51 10.98 2.93
N GLY A 32 -6.97 9.77 3.31
CA GLY A 32 -8.26 9.22 2.92
C GLY A 32 -8.31 8.62 1.51
N SER A 33 -7.17 8.52 0.82
CA SER A 33 -7.09 7.83 -0.48
C SER A 33 -7.20 6.30 -0.36
N HIS A 34 -6.86 5.75 0.81
CA HIS A 34 -7.11 4.37 1.20
C HIS A 34 -8.34 4.31 2.10
N ALA A 35 -9.34 3.50 1.73
CA ALA A 35 -10.57 3.32 2.51
C ALA A 35 -10.28 2.49 3.77
N PRO A 36 -10.35 3.05 4.99
CA PRO A 36 -10.10 2.30 6.22
C PRO A 36 -11.08 1.15 6.42
N GLU A 37 -12.29 1.25 5.85
CA GLU A 37 -13.32 0.20 5.93
C GLU A 37 -12.88 -1.09 5.21
N GLU A 38 -12.00 -0.99 4.22
CA GLU A 38 -11.47 -2.13 3.47
C GLU A 38 -10.22 -2.75 4.11
N LEU A 39 -9.64 -2.10 5.15
CA LEU A 39 -8.37 -2.48 5.76
C LEU A 39 -8.37 -3.93 6.28
N HIS A 40 -9.49 -4.38 6.86
CA HIS A 40 -9.63 -5.72 7.45
C HIS A 40 -9.28 -6.85 6.47
N ARG A 41 -9.52 -6.63 5.17
CA ARG A 41 -9.26 -7.61 4.12
C ARG A 41 -7.77 -7.94 3.96
N LEU A 42 -6.85 -7.05 4.38
CA LEU A 42 -5.42 -7.33 4.25
C LEU A 42 -4.93 -8.30 5.34
N PRO A 43 -5.15 -8.05 6.64
CA PRO A 43 -4.85 -9.03 7.69
C PRO A 43 -5.57 -10.38 7.48
N ASP A 44 -6.81 -10.39 7.00
CA ASP A 44 -7.55 -11.64 6.74
C ASP A 44 -6.78 -12.56 5.75
N GLU A 45 -6.15 -11.99 4.73
CA GLU A 45 -5.34 -12.75 3.75
C GLU A 45 -3.98 -13.18 4.33
N ILE A 46 -3.41 -12.40 5.26
CA ILE A 46 -2.22 -12.83 6.02
C ILE A 46 -2.57 -14.03 6.90
N ASP A 47 -3.70 -13.98 7.61
CA ASP A 47 -4.20 -15.07 8.44
C ASP A 47 -4.54 -16.33 7.60
N ALA A 48 -4.93 -16.13 6.34
CA ALA A 48 -5.12 -17.22 5.36
C ALA A 48 -3.79 -17.84 4.84
N GLY A 49 -2.64 -17.27 5.22
CA GLY A 49 -1.31 -17.82 4.93
C GLY A 49 -0.48 -17.03 3.91
N ALA A 50 -0.90 -15.82 3.52
CA ALA A 50 -0.06 -14.95 2.71
C ALA A 50 1.08 -14.32 3.55
N ASP A 51 2.28 -14.23 2.98
CA ASP A 51 3.40 -13.52 3.61
C ASP A 51 3.36 -12.00 3.37
N LEU A 52 2.71 -11.57 2.30
CA LEU A 52 2.58 -10.17 1.88
C LEU A 52 1.27 -9.97 1.12
N VAL A 53 0.53 -8.95 1.52
CA VAL A 53 -0.73 -8.56 0.88
C VAL A 53 -0.66 -7.09 0.47
N ILE A 54 -1.02 -6.80 -0.78
CA ILE A 54 -0.99 -5.44 -1.35
C ILE A 54 -2.38 -5.07 -1.84
N GLY A 55 -2.93 -3.97 -1.32
CA GLY A 55 -4.15 -3.37 -1.86
C GLY A 55 -3.93 -2.87 -3.30
N SER A 56 -4.55 -3.53 -4.28
CA SER A 56 -4.33 -3.21 -5.70
C SER A 56 -5.54 -2.53 -6.35
N ARG A 57 -5.26 -1.43 -7.05
CA ARG A 57 -6.25 -0.70 -7.87
C ARG A 57 -6.53 -1.38 -9.22
N TYR A 58 -5.78 -2.42 -9.57
CA TYR A 58 -5.77 -3.00 -10.92
C TYR A 58 -6.09 -4.50 -10.97
N VAL A 59 -6.36 -5.13 -9.82
CA VAL A 59 -6.95 -6.48 -9.76
C VAL A 59 -8.46 -6.40 -10.00
N ASP A 60 -9.09 -7.56 -10.20
CA ASP A 60 -10.55 -7.62 -10.32
C ASP A 60 -11.24 -7.03 -9.07
N GLY A 61 -12.31 -6.26 -9.29
CA GLY A 61 -12.95 -5.43 -8.25
C GLY A 61 -12.20 -4.15 -7.83
N GLY A 62 -10.91 -4.03 -8.18
CA GLY A 62 -10.10 -2.84 -7.93
C GLY A 62 -10.49 -1.66 -8.82
N HIS A 63 -10.54 -0.45 -8.25
CA HIS A 63 -10.96 0.73 -8.99
C HIS A 63 -10.29 2.01 -8.50
N VAL A 64 -10.17 3.00 -9.39
CA VAL A 64 -9.78 4.36 -9.07
C VAL A 64 -10.97 5.29 -9.23
N ARG A 65 -11.18 6.20 -8.27
CA ARG A 65 -12.27 7.19 -8.32
C ARG A 65 -11.69 8.58 -8.61
N ASN A 66 -12.39 9.36 -9.44
CA ASN A 66 -12.07 10.76 -9.73
C ASN A 66 -10.67 11.02 -10.32
N TRP A 67 -10.08 10.03 -11.02
CA TRP A 67 -8.82 10.22 -11.73
C TRP A 67 -9.04 10.68 -13.18
N PRO A 68 -8.37 11.74 -13.65
CA PRO A 68 -8.34 12.07 -15.07
C PRO A 68 -7.79 10.90 -15.89
N LYS A 69 -8.35 10.64 -17.08
CA LYS A 69 -7.91 9.54 -17.97
C LYS A 69 -6.39 9.55 -18.21
N ARG A 70 -5.78 10.73 -18.38
CA ARG A 70 -4.32 10.88 -18.55
C ARG A 70 -3.51 10.30 -17.38
N ARG A 71 -3.99 10.47 -16.14
CA ARG A 71 -3.33 9.97 -14.93
C ARG A 71 -3.43 8.45 -14.85
N LEU A 72 -4.58 7.90 -15.24
CA LEU A 72 -4.79 6.45 -15.31
C LEU A 72 -3.87 5.81 -16.36
N VAL A 73 -3.77 6.39 -17.56
CA VAL A 73 -2.87 5.89 -18.61
C VAL A 73 -1.42 5.92 -18.12
N LEU A 74 -0.96 7.06 -17.62
CA LEU A 74 0.41 7.20 -17.08
C LEU A 74 0.71 6.16 -16.00
N SER A 75 -0.22 5.95 -15.06
CA SER A 75 -0.02 4.99 -13.99
C SER A 75 0.04 3.55 -14.50
N ARG A 76 -0.83 3.15 -15.44
CA ARG A 76 -0.79 1.80 -16.01
C ARG A 76 0.47 1.56 -16.84
N THR A 77 0.91 2.55 -17.64
CA THR A 77 2.14 2.41 -18.43
C THR A 77 3.39 2.39 -17.56
N ALA A 78 3.43 3.21 -16.50
CA ALA A 78 4.54 3.18 -15.54
C ALA A 78 4.64 1.82 -14.83
N ASN A 79 3.53 1.25 -14.39
CA ASN A 79 3.51 -0.12 -13.82
C ASN A 79 4.01 -1.16 -14.85
N GLY A 80 3.60 -1.03 -16.11
CA GLY A 80 4.09 -1.91 -17.19
C GLY A 80 5.59 -1.80 -17.41
N TYR A 81 6.12 -0.58 -17.42
CA TYR A 81 7.55 -0.31 -17.53
C TYR A 81 8.34 -0.95 -16.37
N SER A 82 7.91 -0.73 -15.13
CA SER A 82 8.55 -1.30 -13.92
C SER A 82 8.47 -2.82 -13.83
N ARG A 83 7.60 -3.47 -14.61
CA ARG A 83 7.50 -4.93 -14.67
C ARG A 83 8.50 -5.55 -15.67
N ILE A 84 8.87 -4.79 -16.70
CA ILE A 84 9.69 -5.27 -17.82
C ILE A 84 11.19 -5.06 -17.55
N LEU A 85 11.54 -3.95 -16.89
CA LEU A 85 12.90 -3.65 -16.44
C LEU A 85 13.09 -4.07 -14.99
#